data_AF-A0A7S2TZ30-F1
#
_entry.id   AF-A0A7S2TZ30-F1
#
_cell.length_a   1.000
_cell.length_b   1.000
_cell.length_c   1.000
_cell.angle_alpha   90.00
_cell.angle_beta   90.00
_cell.angle_gamma   90.00
#
_symmetry.space_group_name_H-M   'P 1'
#
loop_
_entity.id
_entity.type
_entity.pdbx_description
1 polymer ?
#
loop_
_entity_poly.entity_id
_entity_poly.type
_entity_poly.pdbx_seq_one_letter_code
_entity_poly.pdbx_strand_id
1 'polypeptide(L)'
;VCVCVCARARALVKVIIDGNVSAETISHVCAAVSPNTAVFFEPTSNAKALRGVPSWTKGGIHFISPNEHELRTMAGHVAKSGGKTPTSTLEADTDVQVSAPVSRNLQTMFGAIDTKKKAAEAFHIVLTMGSRGVVLASSLPARVNTISLTLIPPSIAPYVTSTSGAGDTLVGATVWALLTHHRHRRHASHTRNGSLRRCDQARVSRALAVGVRAARLTVMSPHSVAPAINAAAIYNDGKK
;
A
#
# COMPACT_ATOMS: atom_id res chain seq x y z
N VAL A 1 13.89 0.01 -14.88
CA VAL A 1 13.60 1.12 -13.94
C VAL A 1 12.19 1.60 -14.24
N CYS A 2 11.21 1.32 -13.38
CA CYS A 2 9.83 1.73 -13.64
C CYS A 2 9.40 2.80 -12.62
N VAL A 3 9.22 4.02 -13.12
CA VAL A 3 8.45 5.07 -12.45
C VAL A 3 7.22 5.30 -13.32
N CYS A 4 6.04 4.99 -12.81
CA CYS A 4 4.79 5.19 -13.55
C CYS A 4 4.10 6.45 -13.06
N VAL A 5 3.89 7.42 -13.95
CA VAL A 5 3.20 8.68 -13.66
C VAL A 5 1.85 8.72 -14.35
N CYS A 6 0.77 8.83 -13.57
CA CYS A 6 -0.59 9.00 -14.11
C CYS A 6 -0.99 10.49 -14.11
N ALA A 7 -1.18 11.07 -15.31
CA ALA A 7 -1.50 12.49 -15.48
C ALA A 7 -2.94 12.92 -15.10
N ARG A 8 -3.76 12.03 -14.51
CA ARG A 8 -5.17 12.36 -14.19
C ARG A 8 -5.23 13.36 -13.02
N ALA A 9 -5.77 14.56 -13.27
CA ALA A 9 -5.77 15.68 -12.32
C ALA A 9 -6.27 15.37 -10.89
N ARG A 10 -7.22 14.43 -10.73
CA ARG A 10 -7.85 14.08 -9.44
C ARG A 10 -7.51 12.69 -8.89
N ALA A 11 -6.48 12.04 -9.41
CA ALA A 11 -6.02 10.75 -8.92
C ALA A 11 -5.37 10.85 -7.53
N LEU A 12 -5.70 9.92 -6.62
CA LEU A 12 -5.10 9.86 -5.27
C LEU A 12 -3.61 9.51 -5.34
N VAL A 13 -3.29 8.39 -5.99
CA VAL A 13 -1.92 7.95 -6.27
C VAL A 13 -1.62 8.26 -7.72
N LYS A 14 -0.57 9.05 -7.99
CA LYS A 14 -0.13 9.34 -9.37
C LYS A 14 1.27 8.87 -9.67
N VAL A 15 2.05 8.52 -8.65
CA VAL A 15 3.43 8.07 -8.81
C VAL A 15 3.59 6.73 -8.12
N ILE A 16 4.00 5.73 -8.88
CA ILE A 16 4.42 4.43 -8.38
C ILE A 16 5.92 4.29 -8.63
N ILE A 17 6.66 3.92 -7.60
CA ILE A 17 8.12 3.74 -7.65
C ILE A 17 8.45 2.32 -7.21
N ASP A 18 9.15 1.59 -8.06
CA ASP A 18 9.67 0.26 -7.76
C ASP A 18 11.03 0.35 -7.05
N GLY A 19 11.28 -0.55 -6.10
CA GLY A 19 12.54 -0.75 -5.37
C GLY A 19 13.77 -0.98 -6.25
N ASN A 20 13.64 -1.25 -7.55
CA ASN A 20 14.77 -1.26 -8.48
C ASN A 20 15.43 0.11 -8.66
N VAL A 21 14.71 1.20 -8.37
CA VAL A 21 15.22 2.58 -8.40
C VAL A 21 16.18 2.81 -7.22
N SER A 22 17.22 3.64 -7.38
CA SER A 22 18.15 3.99 -6.30
C SER A 22 17.47 4.85 -5.22
N ALA A 23 17.98 4.82 -3.98
CA ALA A 23 17.43 5.64 -2.90
C ALA A 23 17.46 7.14 -3.22
N GLU A 24 18.54 7.61 -3.86
CA GLU A 24 18.69 9.01 -4.28
C GLU A 24 17.62 9.41 -5.30
N THR A 25 17.39 8.59 -6.33
CA THR A 25 16.35 8.87 -7.32
C THR A 25 14.96 8.80 -6.70
N ILE A 26 14.69 7.87 -5.77
CA ILE A 26 13.42 7.84 -5.03
C ILE A 26 13.22 9.16 -4.26
N SER A 27 14.23 9.63 -3.53
CA SER A 27 14.17 10.90 -2.81
C SER A 27 13.95 12.10 -3.74
N HIS A 28 14.63 12.13 -4.89
CA HIS A 28 14.45 13.19 -5.88
C HIS A 28 13.02 13.21 -6.45
N VAL A 29 12.48 12.05 -6.81
CA VAL A 29 11.09 11.94 -7.27
C VAL A 29 10.12 12.39 -6.18
N CYS A 30 10.29 11.94 -4.94
CA CYS A 30 9.41 12.34 -3.83
C CYS A 30 9.43 13.86 -3.59
N ALA A 31 10.59 14.52 -3.74
CA ALA A 31 10.72 15.96 -3.61
C ALA A 31 10.09 16.75 -4.78
N ALA A 32 10.08 16.17 -5.98
CA ALA A 32 9.51 16.77 -7.19
C ALA A 32 7.98 16.60 -7.30
N VAL A 33 7.40 15.67 -6.53
CA VAL A 33 5.96 15.39 -6.56
C VAL A 33 5.16 16.49 -5.85
N SER A 34 4.07 16.93 -6.47
CA SER A 34 3.16 17.92 -5.89
C SER A 34 2.63 17.44 -4.53
N PRO A 35 2.47 18.33 -3.52
CA PRO A 35 1.93 17.99 -2.20
C PRO A 35 0.57 17.28 -2.23
N ASN A 36 -0.18 17.43 -3.33
CA ASN A 36 -1.49 16.80 -3.52
C ASN A 36 -1.41 15.47 -4.30
N THR A 37 -0.28 14.77 -4.25
CA THR A 37 -0.08 13.53 -4.98
C THR A 37 0.52 12.48 -4.06
N ALA A 38 -0.22 11.40 -3.86
CA ALA A 38 0.32 10.28 -3.11
C ALA A 38 1.33 9.50 -3.96
N VAL A 39 2.42 9.11 -3.29
CA VAL A 39 3.50 8.28 -3.84
C VAL A 39 3.35 6.87 -3.26
N PHE A 40 3.36 5.87 -4.14
CA PHE A 40 3.32 4.46 -3.79
C PHE A 40 4.68 3.83 -4.07
N PHE A 41 5.29 3.22 -3.07
CA PHE A 41 6.55 2.49 -3.22
C PHE A 41 6.32 0.98 -3.13
N GLU A 42 6.72 0.27 -4.18
CA GLU A 42 6.74 -1.19 -4.23
C GLU A 42 8.16 -1.65 -3.87
N PRO A 43 8.36 -2.37 -2.77
CA PRO A 43 9.64 -3.01 -2.47
C PRO A 43 9.79 -4.35 -3.21
N THR A 44 10.76 -4.45 -4.12
CA THR A 44 10.96 -5.67 -4.94
C THR A 44 11.75 -6.80 -4.28
N SER A 45 12.49 -6.51 -3.21
CA SER A 45 13.26 -7.50 -2.45
C SER A 45 13.71 -6.94 -1.11
N ASN A 46 14.14 -7.80 -0.19
CA ASN A 46 14.66 -7.39 1.14
C ASN A 46 15.71 -6.27 1.05
N ALA A 47 16.70 -6.39 0.15
CA ALA A 47 17.75 -5.37 0.01
C ALA A 47 17.22 -4.07 -0.60
N LYS A 48 16.27 -4.17 -1.56
CA LYS A 48 15.69 -3.03 -2.27
C LYS A 48 14.63 -2.30 -1.43
N ALA A 49 13.97 -3.00 -0.52
CA ALA A 49 12.99 -2.44 0.41
C ALA A 49 13.58 -1.29 1.26
N LEU A 50 14.87 -1.35 1.57
CA LEU A 50 15.56 -0.32 2.33
C LEU A 50 15.70 1.01 1.58
N ARG A 51 15.63 1.00 0.23
CA ARG A 51 15.85 2.20 -0.59
C ARG A 51 14.76 3.25 -0.42
N GLY A 52 13.54 2.84 -0.06
CA GLY A 52 12.45 3.75 0.24
C GLY A 52 12.55 4.39 1.64
N VAL A 53 13.38 3.85 2.54
CA VAL A 53 13.42 4.25 3.96
C VAL A 53 13.68 5.74 4.19
N PRO A 54 14.70 6.35 3.56
CA PRO A 54 14.95 7.77 3.74
C PRO A 54 13.79 8.67 3.30
N SER A 55 13.03 8.25 2.29
CA SER A 55 11.93 9.03 1.73
C SER A 55 10.63 8.87 2.51
N TRP A 56 10.28 7.66 2.96
CA TRP A 56 9.02 7.47 3.72
C TRP A 56 9.11 8.00 5.15
N THR A 57 10.26 7.88 5.81
CA THR A 57 10.47 8.44 7.17
C THR A 57 10.31 9.97 7.20
N LYS A 58 10.64 10.64 6.09
CA LYS A 58 10.45 12.08 5.88
C LYS A 58 9.06 12.46 5.33
N GLY A 59 8.18 11.49 5.12
CA GLY A 59 6.82 11.70 4.61
C GLY A 59 6.72 11.90 3.09
N GLY A 60 7.76 11.55 2.31
CA GLY A 60 7.71 11.64 0.84
C GLY A 60 6.96 10.48 0.17
N ILE A 61 6.73 9.38 0.90
CA ILE A 61 6.03 8.18 0.43
C ILE A 61 4.79 7.97 1.30
N HIS A 62 3.67 7.64 0.67
CA HIS A 62 2.36 7.55 1.31
C HIS A 62 1.84 6.11 1.40
N PHE A 63 2.26 5.25 0.46
CA PHE A 63 1.95 3.84 0.44
C PHE A 63 3.23 3.04 0.29
N ILE A 64 3.36 1.95 1.03
CA ILE A 64 4.35 0.90 0.77
C ILE A 64 3.67 -0.46 0.69
N SER A 65 4.17 -1.40 -0.13
CA SER A 65 3.58 -2.75 -0.26
C SER A 65 4.53 -3.91 0.06
N PRO A 66 5.15 -3.96 1.25
CA PRO A 66 6.07 -5.04 1.59
C PRO A 66 5.34 -6.38 1.76
N ASN A 67 6.06 -7.48 1.52
CA ASN A 67 5.76 -8.76 2.16
C ASN A 67 6.34 -8.81 3.60
N GLU A 68 6.10 -9.89 4.33
CA GLU A 68 6.57 -10.02 5.72
C GLU A 68 8.09 -10.01 5.89
N HIS A 69 8.84 -10.53 4.92
CA HIS A 69 10.30 -10.55 4.96
C HIS A 69 10.86 -9.14 4.76
N GLU A 70 10.34 -8.42 3.77
CA GLU A 70 10.70 -7.02 3.52
C GLU A 70 10.33 -6.13 4.69
N LEU A 71 9.13 -6.31 5.26
CA LEU A 71 8.70 -5.57 6.46
C LEU A 71 9.67 -5.80 7.62
N ARG A 72 10.08 -7.05 7.87
CA ARG A 72 11.06 -7.39 8.91
C ARG A 72 12.40 -6.72 8.63
N THR A 73 12.88 -6.77 7.40
CA THR A 73 14.15 -6.12 7.00
C THR A 73 14.11 -4.62 7.20
N MET A 74 13.04 -3.95 6.77
CA MET A 74 12.85 -2.51 6.95
C MET A 74 12.76 -2.13 8.43
N ALA A 75 11.94 -2.84 9.21
CA ALA A 75 11.79 -2.58 10.65
C ALA A 75 13.10 -2.79 11.42
N GLY A 76 13.85 -3.85 11.10
CA GLY A 76 15.15 -4.11 11.70
C GLY A 76 16.19 -3.04 11.36
N HIS A 77 16.17 -2.51 10.14
CA HIS A 77 17.02 -1.39 9.74
C HIS A 77 16.67 -0.11 10.53
N VAL A 78 15.39 0.24 10.58
CA VAL A 78 14.88 1.40 11.34
C VAL A 78 15.25 1.32 12.82
N ALA A 79 15.08 0.14 13.44
CA ALA A 79 15.40 -0.06 14.85
C ALA A 79 16.91 0.16 15.14
N LYS A 80 17.79 -0.30 14.23
CA LYS A 80 19.24 -0.12 14.35
C LYS A 80 19.67 1.34 14.15
N SER A 81 18.96 2.10 13.34
CA SER A 81 19.26 3.52 13.08
C SER A 81 18.81 4.47 14.21
N GLY A 82 18.51 3.96 15.41
CA GLY A 82 18.05 4.77 16.54
C GLY A 82 16.57 5.12 16.48
N GLY A 83 15.76 4.33 15.76
CA GLY A 83 14.30 4.48 15.76
C GLY A 83 13.76 4.44 17.18
N LYS A 84 12.93 5.43 17.54
CA LYS A 84 12.29 5.50 18.86
C LYS A 84 11.44 4.24 19.10
N THR A 85 11.38 3.81 20.37
CA THR A 85 10.51 2.71 20.80
C THR A 85 9.08 2.95 20.32
N PRO A 86 8.38 1.94 19.80
CA PRO A 86 7.06 2.15 19.28
C PRO A 86 6.08 2.55 20.39
N THR A 87 5.50 3.75 20.29
CA THR A 87 4.44 4.23 21.19
C THR A 87 3.05 4.10 20.60
N SER A 88 2.94 3.59 19.37
CA SER A 88 1.67 3.53 18.66
C SER A 88 0.83 2.32 19.07
N THR A 89 -0.44 2.57 19.37
CA THR A 89 -1.43 1.53 19.67
C THR A 89 -1.96 0.94 18.37
N LEU A 90 -2.08 -0.39 18.32
CA LEU A 90 -2.74 -1.08 17.21
C LEU A 90 -4.23 -1.17 17.50
N GLU A 91 -5.06 -0.62 16.61
CA GLU A 91 -6.51 -0.82 16.58
C GLU A 91 -6.84 -1.74 15.42
N ALA A 92 -7.11 -2.99 15.73
CA ALA A 92 -7.52 -3.98 14.75
C ALA A 92 -9.04 -4.02 14.64
N ASP A 93 -9.56 -4.15 13.41
CA ASP A 93 -10.89 -4.74 13.23
C ASP A 93 -10.90 -6.13 13.90
N THR A 94 -12.03 -6.56 14.45
CA THR A 94 -12.15 -7.75 15.35
C THR A 94 -11.55 -9.04 14.80
N ASP A 95 -11.38 -9.15 13.49
CA ASP A 95 -10.94 -10.36 12.79
C ASP A 95 -9.46 -10.32 12.36
N VAL A 96 -8.73 -9.23 12.62
CA VAL A 96 -7.33 -9.11 12.18
C VAL A 96 -6.38 -9.76 13.18
N GLN A 97 -6.00 -11.01 12.91
CA GLN A 97 -4.97 -11.73 13.66
C GLN A 97 -3.61 -11.60 12.95
N VAL A 98 -2.79 -10.65 13.42
CA VAL A 98 -1.37 -10.55 13.03
C VAL A 98 -0.48 -11.06 14.15
N SER A 99 0.60 -11.77 13.79
CA SER A 99 1.53 -12.29 14.79
C SER A 99 2.23 -11.16 15.54
N ALA A 100 2.61 -11.39 16.81
CA ALA A 100 3.31 -10.39 17.61
C ALA A 100 4.58 -9.80 16.94
N PRO A 101 5.41 -10.58 16.20
CA PRO A 101 6.50 -10.02 15.43
C PRO A 101 6.05 -9.07 14.31
N VAL A 102 4.98 -9.39 13.59
CA VAL A 102 4.43 -8.51 12.54
C VAL A 102 3.91 -7.22 13.15
N SER A 103 3.13 -7.31 14.23
CA SER A 103 2.64 -6.16 15.00
C SER A 103 3.77 -5.24 15.43
N ARG A 104 4.84 -5.79 16.02
CA ARG A 104 6.01 -5.02 16.43
C ARG A 104 6.69 -4.33 15.25
N ASN A 105 6.88 -5.05 14.13
CA ASN A 105 7.50 -4.46 12.95
C ASN A 105 6.66 -3.32 12.37
N LEU A 106 5.33 -3.47 12.31
CA LEU A 106 4.42 -2.38 11.90
C LEU A 106 4.57 -1.18 12.82
N GLN A 107 4.52 -1.39 14.14
CA GLN A 107 4.69 -0.31 15.11
C GLN A 107 6.05 0.38 14.97
N THR A 108 7.14 -0.36 14.76
CA THR A 108 8.48 0.20 14.50
C THR A 108 8.49 1.05 13.23
N MET A 109 7.90 0.56 12.14
CA MET A 109 7.81 1.29 10.89
C MET A 109 7.03 2.60 11.07
N PHE A 110 5.81 2.52 11.61
CA PHE A 110 5.04 3.73 11.88
C PHE A 110 5.77 4.65 12.86
N GLY A 111 6.42 4.13 13.91
CA GLY A 111 7.18 4.90 14.89
C GLY A 111 8.28 5.80 14.30
N ALA A 112 8.85 5.42 13.15
CA ALA A 112 9.93 6.17 12.52
C ALA A 112 9.49 7.28 11.56
N ILE A 113 8.19 7.39 11.26
CA ILE A 113 7.68 8.52 10.47
C ILE A 113 7.75 9.78 11.35
N ASP A 114 8.27 10.88 10.79
CA ASP A 114 8.26 12.20 11.44
C ASP A 114 6.84 12.53 11.95
N THR A 115 6.72 12.82 13.24
CA THR A 115 5.44 13.09 13.91
C THR A 115 4.71 14.30 13.33
N LYS A 116 5.44 15.32 12.87
CA LYS A 116 4.83 16.48 12.17
C LYS A 116 4.20 16.06 10.85
N LYS A 117 4.79 15.08 10.17
CA LYS A 117 4.28 14.53 8.90
C LYS A 117 3.12 13.57 9.12
N LYS A 118 3.18 12.72 10.15
CA LYS A 118 2.04 11.86 10.55
C LYS A 118 0.76 12.66 10.83
N ALA A 119 0.90 13.85 11.39
CA ALA A 119 -0.22 14.74 11.68
C ALA A 119 -0.77 15.46 10.42
N ALA A 120 -0.02 15.45 9.31
CA ALA A 120 -0.40 16.15 8.09
C ALA A 120 -1.06 15.24 7.05
N GLU A 121 -0.56 14.01 6.90
CA GLU A 121 -0.90 13.11 5.80
C GLU A 121 -1.06 11.66 6.27
N ALA A 122 -1.92 10.92 5.58
CA ALA A 122 -2.10 9.49 5.86
C ALA A 122 -0.95 8.67 5.28
N PHE A 123 -0.51 7.66 6.03
CA PHE A 123 0.48 6.69 5.57
C PHE A 123 -0.09 5.27 5.69
N HIS A 124 0.13 4.47 4.65
CA HIS A 124 -0.43 3.13 4.51
C HIS A 124 0.66 2.10 4.23
N ILE A 125 0.66 1.02 5.00
CA ILE A 125 1.43 -0.20 4.71
C ILE A 125 0.44 -1.25 4.22
N VAL A 126 0.64 -1.70 2.98
CA VAL A 126 -0.08 -2.80 2.35
C VAL A 126 0.76 -4.06 2.54
N LEU A 127 0.60 -4.72 3.69
CA LEU A 127 1.37 -5.92 4.02
C LEU A 127 0.79 -7.13 3.29
N THR A 128 1.53 -7.68 2.34
CA THR A 128 1.15 -8.90 1.63
C THR A 128 1.59 -10.14 2.44
N MET A 129 0.68 -11.11 2.60
CA MET A 129 0.91 -12.32 3.41
C MET A 129 0.66 -13.61 2.61
N GLY A 130 0.81 -13.54 1.28
CA GLY A 130 0.57 -14.66 0.37
C GLY A 130 -0.86 -15.20 0.47
N SER A 131 -0.99 -16.49 0.77
CA SER A 131 -2.28 -17.17 0.92
C SER A 131 -3.13 -16.66 2.09
N ARG A 132 -2.58 -15.84 2.99
CA ARG A 132 -3.31 -15.23 4.11
C ARG A 132 -3.94 -13.87 3.76
N GLY A 133 -3.80 -13.43 2.52
CA GLY A 133 -4.37 -12.16 2.05
C GLY A 133 -3.45 -10.97 2.34
N VAL A 134 -4.07 -9.83 2.66
CA VAL A 134 -3.39 -8.54 2.78
C VAL A 134 -3.86 -7.83 4.04
N VAL A 135 -2.92 -7.31 4.84
CA VAL A 135 -3.23 -6.39 5.93
C VAL A 135 -2.97 -4.97 5.46
N LEU A 136 -4.00 -4.13 5.50
CA LEU A 136 -3.85 -2.69 5.39
C LEU A 136 -3.62 -2.12 6.79
N ALA A 137 -2.41 -1.68 7.06
CA ALA A 137 -2.10 -0.89 8.26
C ALA A 137 -2.05 0.60 7.89
N SER A 138 -2.76 1.44 8.64
CA SER A 138 -2.90 2.86 8.32
C SER A 138 -2.65 3.74 9.54
N SER A 139 -1.89 4.83 9.37
CA SER A 139 -1.87 5.95 10.31
C SER A 139 -2.58 7.13 9.65
N LEU A 140 -3.60 7.64 10.33
CA LEU A 140 -4.44 8.72 9.82
C LEU A 140 -4.13 10.02 10.60
N PRO A 141 -4.18 11.20 9.95
CA PRO A 141 -3.87 12.49 10.60
C PRO A 141 -4.66 12.77 11.88
N ALA A 142 -5.91 12.28 11.96
CA ALA A 142 -6.76 12.44 13.14
C ALA A 142 -6.41 11.48 14.30
N ARG A 143 -5.54 10.49 14.07
CA ARG A 143 -5.16 9.43 15.02
C ARG A 143 -3.66 9.13 14.93
N VAL A 144 -2.82 10.15 15.15
CA VAL A 144 -1.35 10.12 14.93
C VAL A 144 -0.63 8.97 15.68
N ASN A 145 -1.17 8.54 16.82
CA ASN A 145 -0.61 7.46 17.65
C ASN A 145 -1.36 6.12 17.53
N THR A 146 -2.30 6.01 16.61
CA THR A 146 -3.06 4.79 16.37
C THR A 146 -2.73 4.27 14.98
N ILE A 147 -2.51 2.97 14.90
CA ILE A 147 -2.40 2.23 13.65
C ILE A 147 -3.67 1.42 13.49
N SER A 148 -4.49 1.76 12.52
CA SER A 148 -5.67 0.96 12.19
C SER A 148 -5.27 -0.20 11.28
N LEU A 149 -5.71 -1.41 11.62
CA LEU A 149 -5.48 -2.62 10.85
C LEU A 149 -6.80 -3.12 10.26
N THR A 150 -6.82 -3.32 8.95
CA THR A 150 -7.92 -3.99 8.24
C THR A 150 -7.36 -5.18 7.46
N LEU A 151 -7.98 -6.35 7.62
CA LEU A 151 -7.67 -7.54 6.83
C LEU A 151 -8.51 -7.52 5.54
N ILE A 152 -7.84 -7.66 4.41
CA ILE A 152 -8.46 -7.99 3.13
C ILE A 152 -8.20 -9.48 2.91
N PRO A 153 -9.25 -10.33 3.01
CA PRO A 153 -9.08 -11.77 2.91
C PRO A 153 -8.53 -12.17 1.54
N PRO A 154 -7.79 -13.28 1.46
CA PRO A 154 -7.32 -13.81 0.18
C PRO A 154 -8.52 -14.18 -0.70
N SER A 155 -8.38 -14.03 -2.01
CA SER A 155 -9.31 -14.66 -2.96
C SER A 155 -8.76 -16.06 -3.28
N ILE A 156 -9.52 -17.11 -2.96
CA ILE A 156 -9.05 -18.49 -3.04
C ILE A 156 -8.94 -18.93 -4.50
N ALA A 157 -7.71 -19.14 -4.97
CA ALA A 157 -7.45 -19.71 -6.29
C ALA A 157 -7.72 -21.23 -6.28
N PRO A 158 -8.48 -21.78 -7.26
CA PRO A 158 -8.73 -23.22 -7.33
C PRO A 158 -7.46 -24.03 -7.63
N TYR A 159 -6.46 -23.39 -8.26
CA TYR A 159 -5.13 -23.94 -8.52
C TYR A 159 -4.13 -22.79 -8.61
N VAL A 160 -2.85 -23.10 -8.43
CA VAL A 160 -1.75 -22.13 -8.56
C VAL A 160 -0.79 -22.64 -9.62
N THR A 161 -0.59 -21.85 -10.67
CA THR A 161 0.36 -22.12 -11.76
C THR A 161 1.69 -21.42 -11.50
N SER A 162 1.65 -20.18 -11.04
CA SER A 162 2.84 -19.38 -10.72
C SER A 162 2.47 -18.35 -9.65
N THR A 163 3.43 -17.90 -8.83
CA THR A 163 3.21 -16.76 -7.92
C THR A 163 3.96 -15.51 -8.38
N SER A 164 4.72 -15.62 -9.47
CA SER A 164 5.48 -14.51 -10.04
C SER A 164 4.54 -13.39 -10.48
N GLY A 165 4.87 -12.15 -10.09
CA GLY A 165 4.11 -10.94 -10.45
C GLY A 165 2.73 -10.80 -9.80
N ALA A 166 2.33 -11.69 -8.88
CA ALA A 166 1.08 -11.53 -8.14
C ALA A 166 1.08 -10.28 -7.25
N GLY A 167 2.23 -9.92 -6.65
CA GLY A 167 2.41 -8.67 -5.90
C GLY A 167 2.29 -7.43 -6.80
N ASP A 168 2.98 -7.42 -7.94
CA ASP A 168 2.90 -6.34 -8.93
C ASP A 168 1.46 -6.17 -9.45
N THR A 169 0.78 -7.28 -9.72
CA THR A 169 -0.62 -7.30 -10.14
C THR A 169 -1.52 -6.68 -9.07
N LEU A 170 -1.33 -7.07 -7.80
CA LEU A 170 -2.08 -6.51 -6.67
C LEU A 170 -1.93 -5.00 -6.59
N VAL A 171 -0.69 -4.50 -6.66
CA VAL A 171 -0.39 -3.06 -6.61
C VAL A 171 -0.99 -2.36 -7.81
N GLY A 172 -0.76 -2.87 -9.02
CA GLY A 172 -1.27 -2.29 -10.26
C GLY A 172 -2.80 -2.19 -10.29
N ALA A 173 -3.50 -3.26 -9.93
CA ALA A 173 -4.96 -3.28 -9.88
C ALA A 173 -5.53 -2.43 -8.73
N THR A 174 -4.84 -2.36 -7.60
CA THR A 174 -5.20 -1.46 -6.49
C THR A 174 -5.10 0.00 -6.91
N VAL A 175 -3.98 0.40 -7.54
CA VAL A 175 -3.82 1.77 -8.04
C VAL A 175 -4.84 2.05 -9.13
N TRP A 176 -5.07 1.13 -10.06
CA TRP A 176 -6.13 1.26 -11.06
C TRP A 176 -7.51 1.50 -10.41
N ALA A 177 -7.88 0.74 -9.38
CA ALA A 177 -9.12 0.92 -8.64
C ALA A 177 -9.20 2.28 -7.93
N LEU A 178 -8.11 2.74 -7.32
CA LEU A 178 -8.03 4.07 -6.72
C LEU A 178 -8.23 5.17 -7.77
N LEU A 179 -7.73 4.98 -9.00
CA LEU A 179 -7.87 5.92 -10.12
C LEU A 179 -9.30 5.92 -10.70
N THR A 180 -9.96 4.77 -10.78
CA THR A 180 -11.28 4.63 -11.44
C THR A 180 -12.45 4.89 -10.50
N HIS A 181 -12.39 4.53 -9.22
CA HIS A 181 -13.47 4.77 -8.26
C HIS A 181 -13.69 6.26 -7.91
N HIS A 182 -12.82 7.16 -8.37
CA HIS A 182 -13.13 8.60 -8.41
C HIS A 182 -14.26 8.97 -9.40
N ARG A 183 -14.61 8.10 -10.35
CA ARG A 183 -15.63 8.38 -11.39
C ARG A 183 -17.07 8.21 -10.92
N HIS A 184 -17.34 7.31 -9.98
CA HIS A 184 -18.72 6.94 -9.61
C HIS A 184 -19.36 7.80 -8.50
N ARG A 185 -18.59 8.63 -7.78
CA ARG A 185 -19.12 9.55 -6.74
C ARG A 185 -19.42 10.96 -7.26
N ARG A 186 -19.85 11.13 -8.52
CA ARG A 186 -20.32 12.44 -9.01
C ARG A 186 -21.70 12.86 -8.47
N HIS A 187 -22.41 11.99 -7.73
CA HIS A 187 -23.75 12.29 -7.19
C HIS A 187 -23.86 12.38 -5.65
N ALA A 188 -22.76 12.28 -4.90
CA ALA A 188 -22.78 12.44 -3.44
C ALA A 188 -22.06 13.73 -3.02
N SER A 189 -22.88 14.75 -2.74
CA SER A 189 -22.64 15.93 -1.91
C SER A 189 -21.32 16.72 -2.11
N HIS A 190 -21.50 17.94 -2.63
CA HIS A 190 -20.57 19.06 -2.51
C HIS A 190 -20.15 19.29 -1.05
N THR A 191 -18.95 18.87 -0.68
CA THR A 191 -18.20 19.52 0.40
C THR A 191 -16.91 20.08 -0.21
N ARG A 192 -16.90 21.41 -0.35
CA ARG A 192 -15.80 22.23 -0.91
C ARG A 192 -14.60 22.27 0.05
N ASN A 193 -13.91 21.15 0.22
CA ASN A 193 -12.55 21.13 0.78
C ASN A 193 -11.82 19.88 0.29
N GLY A 194 -11.33 19.94 -0.95
CA GLY A 194 -10.60 18.89 -1.65
C GLY A 194 -9.18 18.69 -1.14
N SER A 195 -9.04 18.31 0.13
CA SER A 195 -7.77 17.93 0.70
C SER A 195 -7.56 16.42 0.60
N LEU A 196 -6.35 15.99 0.23
CA LEU A 196 -5.88 14.60 0.35
C LEU A 196 -6.01 14.04 1.78
N ARG A 197 -6.30 14.89 2.77
CA ARG A 197 -6.47 14.58 4.20
C ARG A 197 -7.55 13.56 4.54
N ARG A 198 -8.35 13.09 3.58
CA ARG A 198 -9.28 11.96 3.77
C ARG A 198 -9.07 10.90 2.70
N CYS A 199 -7.86 10.33 2.66
CA CYS A 199 -7.73 8.95 2.20
C CYS A 199 -8.55 8.07 3.16
N ASP A 200 -9.82 7.89 2.83
CA ASP A 200 -10.74 7.03 3.57
C ASP A 200 -10.19 5.61 3.52
N GLN A 201 -9.81 5.07 4.67
CA GLN A 201 -9.30 3.70 4.81
C GLN A 201 -10.24 2.70 4.12
N ALA A 202 -11.56 2.90 4.22
CA ALA A 202 -12.53 2.03 3.55
C ALA A 202 -12.39 2.07 2.02
N ARG A 203 -12.00 3.22 1.46
CA ARG A 203 -11.71 3.34 0.03
C ARG A 203 -10.45 2.59 -0.38
N VAL A 204 -9.38 2.66 0.42
CA VAL A 204 -8.15 1.90 0.18
C VAL A 204 -8.45 0.40 0.30
N SER A 205 -9.16 -0.03 1.34
CA SER A 205 -9.55 -1.44 1.51
C SER A 205 -10.38 -1.97 0.34
N ARG A 206 -11.33 -1.18 -0.19
CA ARG A 206 -12.08 -1.56 -1.40
C ARG A 206 -11.19 -1.69 -2.64
N ALA A 207 -10.24 -0.79 -2.82
CA ALA A 207 -9.28 -0.87 -3.91
C ALA A 207 -8.34 -2.08 -3.77
N LEU A 208 -7.89 -2.38 -2.55
CA LEU A 208 -7.11 -3.58 -2.26
C LEU A 208 -7.88 -4.86 -2.53
N ALA A 209 -9.18 -4.92 -2.25
CA ALA A 209 -10.02 -6.06 -2.62
C ALA A 209 -10.05 -6.29 -4.14
N VAL A 210 -10.01 -5.23 -4.96
CA VAL A 210 -9.82 -5.33 -6.43
C VAL A 210 -8.43 -5.90 -6.73
N GLY A 211 -7.39 -5.40 -6.05
CA GLY A 211 -6.02 -5.91 -6.15
C GLY A 211 -5.89 -7.40 -5.86
N VAL A 212 -6.49 -7.88 -4.76
CA VAL A 212 -6.45 -9.29 -4.35
C VAL A 212 -7.13 -10.19 -5.37
N ARG A 213 -8.28 -9.78 -5.93
CA ARG A 213 -8.95 -10.53 -7.00
C ARG A 213 -8.13 -10.59 -8.29
N ALA A 214 -7.48 -9.48 -8.67
CA ALA A 214 -6.58 -9.47 -9.82
C ALA A 214 -5.36 -10.37 -9.60
N ALA A 215 -4.74 -10.30 -8.42
CA ALA A 215 -3.60 -11.16 -8.05
C ALA A 215 -3.98 -12.64 -8.09
N ARG A 216 -5.20 -13.01 -7.69
CA ARG A 216 -5.72 -14.37 -7.83
C ARG A 216 -5.72 -14.83 -9.29
N LEU A 217 -6.18 -13.99 -10.22
CA LEU A 217 -6.15 -14.32 -11.65
C LEU A 217 -4.70 -14.51 -12.15
N THR A 218 -3.77 -13.68 -11.68
CA THR A 218 -2.33 -13.85 -12.00
C THR A 218 -1.78 -15.16 -11.47
N VAL A 219 -2.11 -15.60 -10.25
CA VAL A 219 -1.53 -16.86 -9.74
C VAL A 219 -2.02 -18.11 -10.47
N MET A 220 -3.16 -18.02 -11.14
CA MET A 220 -3.73 -19.08 -11.98
C MET A 220 -3.16 -19.07 -13.42
N SER A 221 -2.18 -18.21 -13.69
CA SER A 221 -1.59 -18.01 -15.01
C SER A 221 -0.09 -18.31 -14.98
N PRO A 222 0.50 -18.79 -16.08
CA PRO A 222 1.96 -18.93 -16.19
C PRO A 222 2.68 -17.57 -16.36
N HIS A 223 1.96 -16.52 -16.74
CA HIS A 223 2.49 -15.18 -16.95
C HIS A 223 2.53 -14.36 -15.65
N SER A 224 3.55 -13.50 -15.51
CA SER A 224 3.69 -12.58 -14.37
C SER A 224 2.54 -11.57 -14.22
N VAL A 225 1.78 -11.34 -15.30
CA VAL A 225 0.47 -10.66 -15.25
C VAL A 225 -0.48 -11.50 -16.11
N ALA A 226 -1.59 -11.97 -15.54
CA ALA A 226 -2.54 -12.79 -16.29
C ALA A 226 -3.14 -12.01 -17.48
N PRO A 227 -3.07 -12.55 -18.72
CA PRO A 227 -3.68 -11.91 -19.90
C PRO A 227 -5.19 -11.72 -19.78
N ALA A 228 -5.85 -12.57 -18.99
CA ALA A 228 -7.29 -12.51 -18.74
C ALA A 228 -7.72 -11.36 -17.81
N ILE A 229 -6.77 -10.60 -17.22
CA ILE A 229 -7.09 -9.51 -16.30
C ILE A 229 -7.79 -8.38 -17.05
N ASN A 230 -9.06 -8.18 -16.73
CA ASN A 230 -9.85 -7.03 -17.13
C ASN A 230 -10.89 -6.70 -16.05
N ALA A 231 -11.55 -5.56 -16.17
CA ALA A 231 -12.52 -5.11 -15.17
C ALA A 231 -13.65 -6.13 -14.94
N ALA A 232 -14.20 -6.71 -16.01
CA ALA A 232 -15.27 -7.70 -15.90
C ALA A 232 -14.80 -8.96 -15.17
N ALA A 233 -13.61 -9.48 -15.51
CA ALA A 233 -13.02 -10.62 -14.84
C ALA A 233 -12.81 -10.36 -13.34
N ILE A 234 -12.33 -9.17 -12.95
CA ILE A 234 -12.09 -8.84 -11.54
C ILE A 234 -13.40 -8.65 -10.74
N TYR A 235 -14.45 -8.08 -11.33
CA TYR A 235 -15.71 -7.80 -10.62
C TYR A 235 -16.71 -8.97 -10.64
N ASN A 236 -16.58 -9.89 -11.61
CA ASN A 236 -17.37 -11.11 -11.69
C ASN A 236 -16.70 -12.30 -11.00
N ASP A 237 -15.43 -12.15 -10.58
CA ASP A 237 -14.72 -13.18 -9.83
C ASP A 237 -15.49 -13.55 -8.54
N GLY A 238 -15.88 -14.83 -8.42
CA GLY A 238 -16.64 -15.37 -7.30
C GLY A 238 -18.18 -15.27 -7.42
N LYS A 239 -18.72 -14.71 -8.50
CA LYS A 239 -20.16 -14.80 -8.82
C LYS A 239 -20.39 -16.00 -9.74
N LYS A 240 -20.62 -17.17 -9.16
CA LYS A 240 -21.23 -18.31 -9.84
C LYS A 240 -22.62 -18.53 -9.27
#